data_AF-A0A2G9T6R0-F1
#
_entry.id   AF-A0A2G9T6R0-F1
#
_cell.length_a   1.000
_cell.length_b   1.000
_cell.length_c   1.000
_cell.angle_alpha   90.00
_cell.angle_beta   90.00
_cell.angle_gamma   90.00
#
_symmetry.space_group_name_H-M   'P 1'
#
loop_
_entity.id
_entity.type
_entity.pdbx_description
1 polymer ?
#
loop_
_entity_poly.entity_id
_entity_poly.type
_entity_poly.pdbx_seq_one_letter_code
_entity_poly.pdbx_strand_id
1 'polypeptide(L)'
;STADQNDGEELLTIQDILDNEDSCRQTARVLLGAQDSSVCTYPEGYKPRQALFACLTCAPNPESNEAGICYGCSLHCHEDHNIVELFTKRRF
;
A
#
# COMPACT_ATOMS: atom_id res chain seq x y z
N SER A 1 -54.80 1.73 -16.67
CA SER A 1 -54.11 2.35 -15.52
C SER A 1 -52.81 1.60 -15.30
N THR A 2 -51.71 2.15 -15.79
CA THR A 2 -50.37 1.56 -15.66
C THR A 2 -49.80 1.98 -14.31
N ALA A 3 -49.65 1.03 -13.39
CA ALA A 3 -49.00 1.23 -12.12
C ALA A 3 -47.51 1.47 -12.36
N ASP A 4 -47.06 2.65 -11.99
CA ASP A 4 -45.68 3.12 -11.95
C ASP A 4 -44.86 2.19 -11.04
N GLN A 5 -44.01 1.35 -11.63
CA GLN A 5 -43.03 0.58 -10.88
C GLN A 5 -41.82 1.51 -10.69
N ASN A 6 -41.84 2.23 -9.57
CA ASN A 6 -40.65 2.88 -9.04
C ASN A 6 -39.69 1.78 -8.56
N ASP A 7 -38.91 1.24 -9.48
CA ASP A 7 -37.74 0.43 -9.17
C ASP A 7 -36.81 1.34 -8.36
N GLY A 8 -36.85 1.18 -7.04
CA GLY A 8 -36.16 2.04 -6.08
C GLY A 8 -34.66 1.97 -6.29
N GLU A 9 -34.13 2.88 -7.12
CA GLU A 9 -32.71 3.11 -7.26
C GLU A 9 -32.17 3.53 -5.90
N GLU A 10 -31.27 2.72 -5.32
CA GLU A 10 -30.60 3.04 -4.06
C GLU A 10 -29.76 4.31 -4.27
N LEU A 11 -30.30 5.44 -3.84
CA LEU A 11 -29.65 6.73 -3.97
C LEU A 11 -28.56 6.84 -2.91
N LEU A 12 -27.31 6.73 -3.36
CA LEU A 12 -26.14 7.05 -2.55
C LEU A 12 -25.91 8.56 -2.56
N THR A 13 -25.65 9.13 -1.39
CA THR A 13 -25.18 10.50 -1.30
C THR A 13 -23.67 10.56 -1.54
N ILE A 14 -23.17 11.74 -1.90
CA ILE A 14 -21.72 11.97 -2.00
C ILE A 14 -21.05 11.69 -0.65
N GLN A 15 -21.73 11.95 0.47
CA GLN A 15 -21.20 11.66 1.79
C GLN A 15 -21.02 10.15 2.01
N ASP A 16 -21.99 9.34 1.60
CA ASP A 16 -21.92 7.87 1.74
C ASP A 16 -20.71 7.29 1.00
N ILE A 17 -20.37 7.86 -0.16
CA ILE A 17 -19.18 7.45 -0.94
C ILE A 17 -17.90 7.80 -0.19
N LEU A 18 -17.79 9.03 0.30
CA LEU A 18 -16.59 9.49 1.04
C LEU A 18 -16.37 8.68 2.33
N ASP A 19 -17.44 8.43 3.08
CA ASP A 19 -17.38 7.66 4.32
C ASP A 19 -16.96 6.20 4.06
N ASN A 20 -17.45 5.61 2.97
CA ASN A 20 -17.05 4.27 2.56
C ASN A 20 -15.57 4.21 2.13
N GLU A 21 -15.10 5.19 1.35
CA GLU A 21 -13.69 5.30 0.97
C GLU A 21 -12.75 5.43 2.18
N ASP A 22 -13.11 6.27 3.14
CA ASP A 22 -12.35 6.46 4.37
C ASP A 22 -12.28 5.18 5.21
N SER A 23 -13.40 4.48 5.36
CA SER A 23 -13.49 3.19 6.04
C SER A 23 -12.61 2.12 5.38
N CYS A 24 -12.68 2.01 4.05
CA CYS A 24 -11.85 1.09 3.27
C CYS A 24 -10.36 1.42 3.43
N ARG A 25 -9.99 2.70 3.32
CA ARG A 25 -8.61 3.15 3.49
C ARG A 25 -8.08 2.86 4.89
N GLN A 26 -8.87 3.06 5.91
CA GLN A 26 -8.48 2.77 7.29
C GLN A 26 -8.29 1.27 7.51
N THR A 27 -9.19 0.44 6.97
CA THR A 27 -9.08 -1.02 7.02
C THR A 27 -7.82 -1.50 6.29
N ALA A 28 -7.54 -0.96 5.10
CA ALA A 28 -6.34 -1.26 4.34
C ALA A 28 -5.06 -0.88 5.10
N ARG A 29 -5.04 0.29 5.76
CA ARG A 29 -3.89 0.70 6.60
C ARG A 29 -3.59 -0.29 7.72
N VAL A 30 -4.64 -0.81 8.38
CA VAL A 30 -4.49 -1.78 9.48
C VAL A 30 -4.00 -3.13 8.97
N LEU A 31 -4.55 -3.62 7.85
CA LEU A 31 -4.23 -4.95 7.30
C LEU A 31 -2.90 -4.97 6.54
N LEU A 32 -2.64 -3.95 5.72
CA LEU A 32 -1.49 -3.87 4.81
C LEU A 32 -0.36 -3.00 5.35
N GLY A 33 -0.42 -2.58 6.63
CA GLY A 33 0.66 -1.84 7.28
C GLY A 33 1.04 -0.54 6.57
N ALA A 34 0.05 0.19 6.05
CA ALA A 34 0.23 1.42 5.28
C ALA A 34 1.18 1.32 4.07
N GLN A 35 1.24 0.15 3.40
CA GLN A 35 1.90 0.06 2.10
C GLN A 35 1.12 0.91 1.08
N ASP A 36 1.78 1.94 0.56
CA ASP A 36 1.29 2.78 -0.54
C ASP A 36 2.33 2.70 -1.66
N SER A 37 1.91 2.32 -2.86
CA SER A 37 2.80 2.26 -4.02
C SER A 37 3.23 3.64 -4.47
N SER A 38 2.40 4.66 -4.27
CA SER A 38 2.66 6.03 -4.75
C SER A 38 3.57 6.85 -3.83
N VAL A 39 3.88 6.34 -2.63
CA VAL A 39 4.63 7.08 -1.60
C VAL A 39 5.91 6.33 -1.22
N CYS A 40 7.02 7.06 -1.22
CA CYS A 40 8.26 6.60 -0.60
C CYS A 40 8.22 6.89 0.90
N THR A 41 8.31 5.85 1.74
CA THR A 41 8.25 6.00 3.21
C THR A 41 9.62 6.29 3.83
N TYR A 42 10.71 6.20 3.07
CA TYR A 42 12.07 6.46 3.58
C TYR A 42 12.22 7.85 4.25
N PRO A 43 11.69 8.96 3.69
CA PRO A 43 11.75 10.28 4.32
C PRO A 43 10.93 10.38 5.61
N GLU A 44 9.96 9.48 5.83
CA GLU A 44 9.12 9.47 7.03
C GLU A 44 9.85 8.83 8.24
N GLY A 45 11.04 8.29 8.03
CA GLY A 45 11.87 7.65 9.05
C GLY A 45 11.37 6.27 9.46
N TYR A 46 11.63 5.89 10.70
CA TYR A 46 11.37 4.54 11.19
C TYR A 46 9.86 4.22 11.24
N LYS A 47 9.45 3.20 10.49
CA LYS A 47 8.09 2.64 10.52
C LYS A 47 8.07 1.37 11.40
N PRO A 48 7.24 1.31 12.47
CA PRO A 48 7.18 0.14 13.35
C PRO A 48 6.76 -1.16 12.67
N ARG A 49 5.98 -1.05 11.59
CA ARG A 49 5.53 -2.15 10.74
C ARG A 49 5.48 -1.65 9.30
N GLN A 50 6.34 -2.19 8.47
CA GLN A 50 6.34 -1.92 7.03
C GLN A 50 6.83 -3.16 6.30
N ALA A 51 6.22 -3.49 5.17
CA ALA A 51 6.82 -4.44 4.24
C ALA A 51 8.10 -3.82 3.67
N LEU A 52 9.15 -4.62 3.61
CA LEU A 52 10.44 -4.23 3.07
C LEU A 52 10.81 -5.13 1.92
N PHE A 53 11.61 -4.59 1.02
CA PHE A 53 12.08 -5.26 -0.17
C PHE A 53 13.59 -5.11 -0.26
N ALA A 54 14.29 -6.14 -0.71
CA ALA A 54 15.71 -6.08 -1.00
C ALA A 54 15.90 -6.03 -2.52
N CYS A 55 16.71 -5.10 -3.01
CA CYS A 55 17.09 -5.04 -4.41
C CYS A 55 18.43 -5.76 -4.60
N LEU A 56 18.41 -6.97 -5.14
CA LEU A 56 19.61 -7.78 -5.40
C LEU A 56 20.47 -7.23 -6.55
N THR A 57 19.90 -6.37 -7.41
CA THR A 57 20.67 -5.66 -8.42
C THR A 57 21.53 -4.55 -7.81
N CYS A 58 20.98 -3.77 -6.87
CA CYS A 58 21.69 -2.64 -6.24
C CYS A 58 22.54 -3.08 -5.04
N ALA A 59 22.11 -4.10 -4.30
CA ALA A 59 22.78 -4.68 -3.16
C ALA A 59 22.98 -6.19 -3.38
N PRO A 60 23.98 -6.59 -4.20
CA PRO A 60 24.17 -7.98 -4.60
C PRO A 60 24.69 -8.90 -3.48
N ASN A 61 25.10 -8.32 -2.36
CA ASN A 61 25.69 -9.05 -1.23
C ASN A 61 24.78 -8.96 0.00
N PRO A 62 23.68 -9.75 0.07
CA PRO A 62 22.65 -9.61 1.09
C PRO A 62 23.12 -10.00 2.50
N GLU A 63 24.21 -10.77 2.63
CA GLU A 63 24.75 -11.15 3.95
C GLU A 63 25.51 -10.02 4.65
N SER A 64 26.00 -9.03 3.90
CA SER A 64 26.75 -7.89 4.43
C SER A 64 26.02 -6.56 4.25
N ASN A 65 24.88 -6.56 3.54
CA ASN A 65 24.15 -5.35 3.22
C ASN A 65 22.68 -5.48 3.63
N GLU A 66 22.33 -4.91 4.77
CA GLU A 66 20.96 -4.82 5.29
C GLU A 66 20.16 -3.70 4.59
N ALA A 67 20.44 -3.44 3.31
CA ALA A 67 19.75 -2.40 2.55
C ALA A 67 18.34 -2.87 2.15
N GLY A 68 17.35 -2.02 2.41
CA GLY A 68 15.95 -2.31 2.12
C GLY A 68 15.23 -1.08 1.60
N ILE A 69 14.27 -1.31 0.73
CA ILE A 69 13.45 -0.29 0.09
C ILE A 69 11.98 -0.51 0.44
N CYS A 70 11.20 0.57 0.42
CA CYS A 70 9.76 0.51 0.66
C CYS A 70 9.00 -0.01 -0.57
N TYR A 71 7.70 -0.30 -0.39
CA TYR A 71 6.84 -0.78 -1.46
C TYR A 71 6.82 0.16 -2.68
N GLY A 72 6.62 1.47 -2.50
CA GLY A 72 6.66 2.42 -3.61
C GLY A 72 7.99 2.46 -4.38
N CYS A 73 9.13 2.38 -3.68
CA CYS A 73 10.44 2.32 -4.33
C CYS A 73 10.63 1.03 -5.14
N SER A 74 10.04 -0.09 -4.70
CA SER A 74 10.11 -1.35 -5.45
C SER A 74 9.40 -1.29 -6.80
N LEU A 75 8.42 -0.40 -6.95
CA LEU A 75 7.63 -0.25 -8.17
C LEU A 75 8.12 0.91 -9.07
N HIS A 76 8.66 1.97 -8.49
CA HIS A 76 8.95 3.20 -9.25
C HIS A 76 10.44 3.52 -9.39
N CYS A 77 11.26 3.22 -8.37
CA CYS A 77 12.70 3.55 -8.38
C CYS A 77 13.56 2.36 -8.80
N HIS A 78 13.04 1.15 -8.60
CA HIS A 78 13.71 -0.11 -8.92
C HIS A 78 12.87 -0.97 -9.86
N GLU A 79 12.09 -0.32 -10.73
CA GLU A 79 11.42 -0.98 -11.84
C GLU A 79 12.47 -1.77 -12.65
N ASP A 80 12.13 -3.01 -13.03
CA ASP A 80 13.01 -3.96 -13.72
C ASP A 80 14.28 -4.45 -12.97
N HIS A 81 14.43 -4.14 -11.68
CA HIS A 81 15.48 -4.77 -10.88
C HIS A 81 15.06 -6.13 -10.30
N ASN A 82 16.05 -6.94 -9.92
CA ASN A 82 15.79 -8.18 -9.19
C ASN A 82 15.48 -7.83 -7.72
N ILE A 83 14.20 -7.85 -7.37
CA ILE A 83 13.69 -7.50 -6.06
C ILE A 83 13.10 -8.72 -5.36
N VAL A 84 13.40 -8.88 -4.08
CA VAL A 84 12.79 -9.89 -3.21
C VAL A 84 12.07 -9.24 -2.04
N GLU A 85 10.88 -9.75 -1.70
CA GLU A 85 10.13 -9.29 -0.53
C GLU A 85 10.73 -9.89 0.75
N LEU A 86 10.99 -9.03 1.74
CA LEU A 86 11.50 -9.39 3.08
C LEU A 86 10.39 -9.46 4.14
N PHE A 87 9.14 -9.33 3.72
CA PHE A 87 7.93 -9.20 4.53
C PHE A 87 7.99 -8.02 5.51
N THR A 88 7.04 -7.99 6.44
CA THR A 88 7.03 -6.96 7.48
C THR A 88 8.14 -7.19 8.50
N LYS A 89 9.07 -6.25 8.61
CA LYS A 89 10.12 -6.26 9.63
C LYS A 89 9.85 -5.25 10.73
N ARG A 90 10.53 -5.42 11.87
CA ARG A 90 10.60 -4.47 12.98
C ARG A 90 12.07 -4.13 13.21
N ARG A 91 12.37 -2.90 13.61
CA ARG A 91 13.73 -2.39 13.87
C ARG A 91 14.66 -2.50 12.65
N PHE A 92 14.16 -2.02 11.51
CA PHE A 92 14.90 -1.86 10.27
C PHE A 92 15.04 -0.37 9.95
#